data_AF-A0A2W2CDP7-F1
#
_entry.id   AF-A0A2W2CDP7-F1
#
_cell.length_a   1.000
_cell.length_b   1.000
_cell.length_c   1.000
_cell.angle_alpha   90.00
_cell.angle_beta   90.00
_cell.angle_gamma   90.00
#
_symmetry.space_group_name_H-M   'P 1'
#
loop_
_entity.id
_entity.type
_entity.pdbx_description
1 polymer ?
#
loop_
_entity_poly.entity_id
_entity_poly.type
_entity_poly.pdbx_seq_one_letter_code
_entity_poly.pdbx_strand_id
1 'polypeptide(L)'
;MATNLRLRPEAAQALRAEAERSGRSQQEVLRAALDSYLGIDEGIDTGLNTEPVHRRDAPEGASDLEQLIAAQMIRPPRAPYRRPARRLTLPPGTTTADVLDRDDRI
;
A
#
# COMPACT_ATOMS: atom_id res chain seq x y z
N MET A 1 -7.93 -8.75 -25.57
CA MET A 1 -8.29 -10.16 -25.84
C MET A 1 -9.20 -10.66 -24.72
N ALA A 2 -10.13 -11.58 -25.00
CA ALA A 2 -10.97 -12.21 -23.99
C ALA A 2 -10.41 -13.59 -23.63
N THR A 3 -10.19 -13.84 -22.35
CA THR A 3 -9.65 -15.10 -21.82
C THR A 3 -10.72 -15.75 -20.93
N ASN A 4 -11.06 -17.01 -21.19
CA ASN A 4 -12.01 -17.75 -20.36
C ASN A 4 -11.25 -18.46 -19.23
N LEU A 5 -11.41 -17.97 -18.00
CA LEU A 5 -10.75 -18.51 -16.82
C LEU A 5 -11.71 -19.37 -16.00
N ARG A 6 -11.29 -20.59 -15.64
CA ARG A 6 -12.04 -21.46 -14.71
C ARG A 6 -11.47 -21.28 -13.30
N LEU A 7 -12.24 -20.61 -12.45
CA LEU A 7 -11.89 -20.39 -11.05
C LEU A 7 -12.45 -21.49 -10.17
N ARG A 8 -11.71 -21.86 -9.12
CA ARG A 8 -12.26 -22.63 -8.01
C ARG A 8 -13.37 -21.83 -7.30
N PRO A 9 -14.38 -22.47 -6.70
CA PRO A 9 -15.50 -21.78 -6.05
C PRO A 9 -15.05 -20.75 -5.00
N GLU A 10 -14.04 -21.07 -4.21
CA GLU A 10 -13.51 -20.21 -3.15
C GLU A 10 -12.83 -18.96 -3.74
N ALA A 11 -12.10 -19.13 -4.85
CA ALA A 11 -11.45 -18.03 -5.55
C ALA A 11 -12.47 -17.08 -6.21
N ALA A 12 -13.55 -17.63 -6.78
CA ALA A 12 -14.64 -16.84 -7.33
C ALA A 12 -15.36 -16.01 -6.24
N GLN A 13 -15.57 -16.60 -5.06
CA GLN A 13 -16.17 -15.90 -3.93
C GLN A 13 -15.26 -14.78 -3.40
N ALA A 14 -13.96 -15.06 -3.25
CA ALA A 14 -12.98 -14.05 -2.85
C ALA A 14 -12.91 -12.88 -3.85
N LEU A 15 -12.93 -13.17 -5.16
CA LEU A 15 -12.94 -12.13 -6.20
C LEU A 15 -14.18 -11.25 -6.13
N ARG A 16 -15.36 -11.84 -5.90
CA ARG A 16 -16.62 -11.09 -5.75
C ARG A 16 -16.60 -10.20 -4.51
N ALA A 17 -16.17 -10.74 -3.37
CA ALA A 17 -16.05 -9.98 -2.13
C ALA A 17 -15.07 -8.80 -2.27
N GLU A 18 -13.95 -9.00 -2.97
CA GLU A 18 -12.99 -7.94 -3.24
C GLU A 18 -13.52 -6.86 -4.20
N ALA A 19 -14.30 -7.25 -5.22
CA ALA A 19 -14.98 -6.33 -6.12
C ALA A 19 -16.00 -5.46 -5.36
N GLU A 20 -16.84 -6.06 -4.52
CA GLU A 20 -17.80 -5.34 -3.67
C GLU A 20 -17.09 -4.40 -2.68
N ARG A 21 -16.01 -4.87 -2.05
CA ARG A 21 -15.23 -4.10 -1.08
C ARG A 21 -14.50 -2.91 -1.71
N SER A 22 -14.02 -3.06 -2.95
CA SER A 22 -13.26 -2.02 -3.66
C SER A 22 -14.13 -1.12 -4.54
N GLY A 23 -15.39 -1.50 -4.79
CA GLY A 23 -16.26 -0.84 -5.77
C GLY A 23 -15.82 -1.03 -7.22
N ARG A 24 -14.82 -1.89 -7.49
CA ARG A 24 -14.26 -2.15 -8.81
C ARG A 24 -14.97 -3.32 -9.47
N SER A 25 -14.90 -3.41 -10.79
CA SER A 25 -15.40 -4.61 -11.49
C SER A 25 -14.50 -5.82 -11.21
N GLN A 26 -15.08 -7.03 -11.21
CA GLN A 26 -14.30 -8.26 -11.02
C GLN A 26 -13.16 -8.42 -12.05
N GLN A 27 -13.37 -7.98 -13.29
CA GLN A 27 -12.33 -8.00 -14.32
C GLN A 27 -11.18 -7.06 -14.02
N GLU A 28 -11.47 -5.90 -13.42
CA GLU A 28 -10.47 -4.91 -13.07
C GLU A 28 -9.64 -5.34 -11.87
N VAL A 29 -10.27 -5.97 -10.87
CA VAL A 29 -9.57 -6.63 -9.75
C VAL A 29 -8.66 -7.74 -10.27
N LEU A 30 -9.17 -8.57 -11.19
CA LEU A 30 -8.39 -9.67 -11.77
C LEU A 30 -7.20 -9.16 -12.60
N ARG A 31 -7.40 -8.09 -13.37
CA ARG A 31 -6.35 -7.47 -14.19
C ARG A 31 -5.26 -6.87 -13.31
N ALA A 32 -5.61 -6.05 -12.32
CA ALA A 32 -4.64 -5.47 -11.39
C ALA A 32 -3.87 -6.54 -10.60
N ALA A 33 -4.54 -7.63 -10.18
CA ALA A 33 -3.86 -8.74 -9.53
C ALA A 33 -2.88 -9.45 -10.46
N LEU A 34 -3.22 -9.60 -11.74
CA LEU A 34 -2.35 -10.20 -12.73
C LEU A 34 -1.16 -9.30 -13.08
N ASP A 35 -1.39 -8.01 -13.27
CA ASP A 35 -0.36 -7.01 -13.55
C ASP A 35 0.65 -6.94 -12.41
N SER A 36 0.17 -6.91 -11.16
CA SER A 36 1.02 -6.98 -9.97
C SER A 36 1.76 -8.32 -9.83
N TYR A 37 1.08 -9.45 -10.08
CA TYR A 37 1.70 -10.79 -9.98
C TYR A 37 2.78 -11.02 -11.05
N LEU A 38 2.60 -10.45 -12.24
CA LEU A 38 3.53 -10.55 -13.35
C LEU A 38 4.57 -9.42 -13.38
N GLY A 39 4.49 -8.45 -12.46
CA GLY A 39 5.38 -7.29 -12.43
C GLY A 39 5.25 -6.35 -13.64
N ILE A 40 4.08 -6.35 -14.30
CA ILE A 40 3.84 -5.56 -15.52
C ILE A 40 3.70 -4.07 -15.19
N ASP A 41 3.27 -3.73 -13.97
CA ASP A 41 3.24 -2.35 -13.47
C ASP A 41 4.65 -1.72 -13.29
N GLU A 42 5.73 -2.51 -13.34
CA GLU A 42 7.12 -2.00 -13.30
C GLU A 42 7.72 -1.71 -14.69
N GLY A 43 6.99 -1.92 -15.78
CA GLY A 43 7.52 -1.60 -17.10
C GLY A 43 6.86 -2.38 -18.22
N ILE A 44 5.69 -1.91 -18.69
CA ILE A 44 5.44 -1.97 -20.13
C ILE A 44 6.29 -0.87 -20.76
N ASP A 45 7.56 -1.24 -20.95
CA ASP A 45 8.53 -0.61 -21.82
C ASP A 45 8.13 -0.91 -23.28
N THR A 46 7.02 -0.32 -23.74
CA THR A 46 6.85 -0.14 -25.18
C THR A 46 7.82 0.96 -25.59
N GLY A 47 9.05 0.56 -25.91
CA GLY A 47 10.23 1.39 -26.20
C GLY A 47 10.05 2.48 -27.25
N LEU A 48 9.29 3.51 -26.89
CA LEU A 48 9.12 4.76 -27.59
C LEU A 48 9.25 5.87 -26.56
N ASN A 49 10.51 6.26 -26.32
CA ASN A 49 10.91 7.58 -25.86
C ASN A 49 10.01 8.22 -24.80
N THR A 50 10.16 7.84 -23.53
CA THR A 50 9.76 8.75 -22.44
C THR A 50 10.70 8.55 -21.26
N GLU A 51 11.36 9.65 -20.90
CA GLU A 51 12.17 9.87 -19.71
C GLU A 51 11.61 9.14 -18.46
N PRO A 52 12.47 8.69 -17.53
CA PRO A 52 12.02 8.09 -16.28
C PRO A 52 11.02 9.02 -15.61
N VAL A 53 9.78 8.54 -15.44
CA VAL A 53 8.71 9.33 -14.84
C VAL A 53 9.11 9.63 -13.41
N HIS A 54 9.62 10.84 -13.21
CA HIS A 54 9.90 11.40 -11.91
C HIS A 54 8.70 11.18 -10.98
N ARG A 55 8.99 10.62 -9.81
CA ARG A 55 8.76 11.29 -8.53
C ARG A 55 7.52 12.19 -8.59
N ARG A 56 6.32 11.62 -8.55
CA ARG A 56 5.12 12.41 -8.27
C ARG A 56 4.90 12.46 -6.77
N ASP A 57 5.40 13.57 -6.23
CA ASP A 57 4.88 14.26 -5.04
C ASP A 57 4.98 13.52 -3.71
N ALA A 58 6.14 12.92 -3.42
CA ALA A 58 6.52 12.76 -2.01
C ALA A 58 6.94 14.15 -1.49
N PRO A 59 6.28 14.73 -0.47
CA PRO A 59 6.70 16.00 0.09
C PRO A 59 8.15 15.89 0.56
N GLU A 60 8.98 16.92 0.31
CA GLU A 60 10.33 16.97 0.87
C GLU A 60 10.21 16.87 2.40
N GLY A 61 10.75 15.78 2.98
CA GLY A 61 10.54 15.40 4.38
C GLY A 61 9.64 14.17 4.60
N ALA A 62 9.15 13.53 3.54
CA ALA A 62 8.39 12.29 3.64
C ALA A 62 9.22 11.18 4.27
N SER A 63 8.72 10.62 5.37
CA SER A 63 9.33 9.48 6.05
C SER A 63 9.49 8.30 5.10
N ASP A 64 10.47 7.43 5.31
CA ASP A 64 10.70 6.23 4.49
C ASP A 64 9.42 5.41 4.28
N LEU A 65 8.55 5.37 5.30
CA LEU A 65 7.24 4.73 5.23
C LEU A 65 6.35 5.34 4.14
N GLU A 66 6.29 6.67 4.03
CA GLU A 66 5.47 7.37 3.04
C GLU A 66 6.00 7.15 1.62
N GLN A 67 7.33 7.09 1.47
CA GLN A 67 7.96 6.76 0.19
C GLN A 67 7.59 5.33 -0.25
N LEU A 68 7.65 4.37 0.68
CA LEU A 68 7.27 2.98 0.40
C LEU A 68 5.77 2.81 0.12
N ILE A 69 4.91 3.62 0.76
CA ILE A 69 3.47 3.64 0.47
C ILE A 69 3.22 4.24 -0.92
N ALA A 70 3.89 5.34 -1.27
CA ALA A 70 3.76 6.01 -2.55
C ALA A 70 4.24 5.11 -3.71
N ALA A 71 5.33 4.37 -3.50
CA ALA A 71 5.82 3.35 -4.42
C ALA A 71 4.94 2.09 -4.48
N GLN A 72 3.83 2.04 -3.73
CA GLN A 72 2.91 0.91 -3.61
C GLN A 72 3.56 -0.41 -3.14
N MET A 73 4.80 -0.37 -2.63
CA MET A 73 5.51 -1.53 -2.10
C MET A 73 4.89 -2.03 -0.79
N ILE A 74 4.33 -1.12 0.00
CA ILE A 74 3.63 -1.43 1.25
C ILE A 74 2.26 -0.75 1.29
N ARG A 75 1.32 -1.38 1.97
CA ARG A 75 0.00 -0.77 2.19
C ARG A 75 0.02 0.14 3.42
N PRO A 76 -0.69 1.28 3.38
CA PRO A 76 -0.79 2.16 4.54
C PRO A 76 -1.41 1.41 5.74
N PRO A 77 -0.98 1.70 6.99
CA PRO A 77 -1.53 1.06 8.17
C PRO A 77 -3.03 1.38 8.30
N ARG A 78 -3.87 0.34 8.25
CA ARG A 78 -5.34 0.49 8.28
C ARG A 78 -5.94 0.40 9.68
N ALA A 79 -5.20 -0.21 10.61
CA ALA A 79 -5.59 -0.36 12.00
C ALA A 79 -4.34 -0.51 12.87
N PRO A 80 -4.43 -0.19 14.17
CA PRO A 80 -3.35 -0.49 15.11
C PRO A 80 -3.06 -2.00 15.08
N TYR A 81 -1.79 -2.36 15.04
CA TYR A 81 -1.37 -3.77 15.12
C TYR A 81 -1.93 -4.45 16.38
N ARG A 82 -2.07 -3.70 17.48
CA ARG A 82 -2.71 -4.15 18.72
C ARG A 82 -3.45 -3.00 19.40
N ARG A 83 -4.54 -3.33 20.10
CA ARG A 83 -5.20 -2.37 21.01
C ARG A 83 -4.25 -2.06 22.18
N PRO A 84 -4.02 -0.77 22.51
CA PRO A 84 -3.19 -0.41 23.66
C PRO A 84 -3.86 -0.91 24.94
N ALA A 85 -3.10 -1.63 25.78
CA ALA A 85 -3.61 -2.18 27.04
C ALA A 85 -3.88 -1.09 28.09
N ARG A 86 -3.14 0.03 28.02
CA ARG A 86 -3.25 1.16 28.94
C ARG A 86 -2.86 2.44 28.21
N ARG A 87 -3.54 3.55 28.55
CA ARG A 87 -3.09 4.89 28.17
C ARG A 87 -2.24 5.46 29.31
N LEU A 88 -1.10 6.03 28.95
CA LEU A 88 -0.24 6.76 29.88
C LEU A 88 -0.51 8.25 29.72
N THR A 89 -0.70 8.94 30.85
CA THR A 89 -0.76 10.41 30.87
C THR A 89 0.64 10.89 31.22
N LEU A 90 1.22 11.72 30.35
CA LEU A 90 2.54 12.26 30.58
C LEU A 90 2.50 13.36 31.65
N PRO A 91 3.46 13.40 32.57
CA PRO A 91 3.65 14.53 33.46
C PRO A 91 3.90 15.83 32.67
N PRO A 92 3.56 17.00 33.23
CA PRO A 92 3.88 18.28 32.61
C PRO A 92 5.38 18.39 32.35
N GLY A 93 5.76 18.72 31.11
CA GLY A 93 7.17 18.86 30.70
C GLY A 93 7.85 17.57 30.24
N THR A 94 7.18 16.41 30.30
CA THR A 94 7.69 15.16 29.69
C THR A 94 7.19 15.04 28.25
N THR A 95 8.09 14.87 27.30
CA THR A 95 7.76 14.67 25.89
C THR A 95 7.70 13.19 25.53
N THR A 96 7.07 12.88 24.40
CA THR A 96 7.02 11.51 23.87
C THR A 96 8.42 10.97 23.53
N ALA A 97 9.39 11.85 23.21
CA ALA A 97 10.76 11.43 22.92
C ALA A 97 11.46 10.88 24.18
N ASP A 98 11.31 11.58 25.31
CA ASP A 98 11.88 11.18 26.62
C ASP A 98 11.37 9.80 27.09
N VAL A 99 10.13 9.45 26.71
CA VAL A 99 9.48 8.18 27.08
C VAL A 99 9.92 7.03 26.18
N LEU A 100 10.24 7.34 24.92
CA LEU A 100 10.54 6.36 23.89
C LEU A 100 12.04 6.19 23.62
N ASP A 101 12.90 6.89 24.37
CA ASP A 101 14.36 6.87 24.20
C ASP A 101 14.78 7.13 22.75
N ARG A 102 14.07 8.08 22.11
CA ARG A 102 14.19 8.39 20.67
C ARG A 102 15.16 9.54 20.46
N ASP A 103 16.42 9.31 20.81
CA ASP A 103 17.54 10.22 20.55
C ASP A 103 17.95 10.24 19.06
N ASP A 104 17.39 9.33 18.26
CA ASP A 104 17.66 9.14 16.84
C ASP A 104 16.99 10.17 15.91
N ARG A 105 16.12 11.03 16.44
CA ARG A 105 15.40 12.06 15.69
C ARG A 105 15.99 13.45 15.97
N ILE A 106 17.09 13.76 15.30
CA ILE A 106 17.71 15.11 15.27
C ILE A 106 17.68 15.64 13.84
#